data_AF-A0A7Y4QHZ6-F1
#
_entry.id   AF-A0A7Y4QHZ6-F1
#
_cell.length_a   1.000
_cell.length_b   1.000
_cell.length_c   1.000
_cell.angle_alpha   90.00
_cell.angle_beta   90.00
_cell.angle_gamma   90.00
#
_symmetry.space_group_name_H-M   'P 1'
#
loop_
_entity.id
_entity.type
_entity.pdbx_description
1 polymer ?
#
loop_
_entity_poly.entity_id
_entity_poly.type
_entity_poly.pdbx_seq_one_letter_code
_entity_poly.pdbx_strand_id
1 'polypeptide(L)'
;MKLPPHSFRINESGGVLLTTLMITVLIGVTMASYLMLVRNQSVAVARSQAWNTALTLAEAGVEEALAQMNHDGGLTSAVPGGNGWVLSDGIYRCDPPERKMLGGRYAAVYTATASPVIYSTGYVTVPVSSDVITRVVIVRTTNAPLYATGLLLGNINRQGNHSLTIDGYDSTDSQYSSGGRYDPTQVKTPASTNIAMTGNTELPEIMQPFSTGLPMPSIRNGTYRLSGNIMVQGDLVLRGSERLLVSSRRSVVLYVTGNILMSPNASIEVASTSSLKIFAEGNNTSLGILNNRGTTGNFSYYGLPGNTNIILTASNTPFVGTIYAPAATFSATNGHAPFDFEGALSVESLVLSRPFRFHFDESLTQPSSPRRSFVVSSWGEH
;
A
#
# COMPACT_ATOMS: atom_id res chain seq x y z
N MET A 1 24.91 -95.44 68.88
CA MET A 1 24.14 -94.19 68.71
C MET A 1 24.78 -93.38 67.58
N LYS A 2 24.15 -93.32 66.40
CA LYS A 2 24.42 -92.34 65.33
C LYS A 2 23.22 -92.35 64.38
N LEU A 3 22.43 -91.28 64.39
CA LEU A 3 21.28 -91.05 63.51
C LEU A 3 21.76 -90.59 62.13
N PRO A 4 21.05 -90.91 61.02
CA PRO A 4 21.36 -90.38 59.70
C PRO A 4 20.81 -88.95 59.53
N PRO A 5 21.48 -88.07 58.77
CA PRO A 5 20.97 -86.73 58.51
C PRO A 5 19.89 -86.74 57.42
N HIS A 6 18.72 -86.16 57.72
CA HIS A 6 17.71 -85.80 56.73
C HIS A 6 18.15 -84.54 55.98
N SER A 7 18.31 -84.64 54.65
CA SER A 7 18.46 -83.48 53.77
C SER A 7 17.09 -82.92 53.40
N PHE A 8 16.80 -81.70 53.83
CA PHE A 8 15.66 -80.94 53.32
C PHE A 8 15.99 -80.44 51.91
N ARG A 9 15.32 -80.95 50.88
CA ARG A 9 15.34 -80.35 49.54
C ARG A 9 14.47 -79.10 49.57
N ILE A 10 15.09 -77.93 49.53
CA ILE A 10 14.41 -76.64 49.38
C ILE A 10 14.04 -76.48 47.90
N ASN A 11 12.78 -76.12 47.62
CA ASN A 11 12.25 -76.00 46.26
C ASN A 11 12.86 -74.81 45.49
N GLU A 12 13.95 -75.04 44.77
CA GLU A 12 14.63 -74.05 43.90
C GLU A 12 13.71 -73.47 42.81
N SER A 13 12.69 -74.20 42.38
CA SER A 13 11.75 -73.79 41.33
C SER A 13 10.85 -72.60 41.71
N GLY A 14 10.54 -72.42 43.01
CA GLY A 14 9.71 -71.30 43.48
C GLY A 14 10.45 -69.96 43.47
N GLY A 15 11.77 -69.98 43.72
CA GLY A 15 12.62 -68.79 43.70
C GLY A 15 12.80 -68.23 42.29
N VAL A 16 13.01 -69.10 41.30
CA VAL A 16 13.17 -68.71 39.88
C VAL A 16 11.87 -68.11 39.32
N LEU A 17 10.71 -68.65 39.70
CA LEU A 17 9.42 -68.09 39.29
C LEU A 17 9.19 -66.70 39.89
N LEU A 18 9.55 -66.49 41.16
CA LEU A 18 9.39 -65.20 41.83
C LEU A 18 10.31 -64.13 41.23
N THR A 19 11.56 -64.46 40.94
CA THR A 19 12.50 -63.50 40.33
C THR A 19 12.10 -63.14 38.90
N THR A 20 11.68 -64.11 38.10
CA THR A 20 11.21 -63.85 36.72
C THR A 20 9.92 -63.02 36.72
N LEU A 21 8.99 -63.27 37.63
CA LEU A 21 7.77 -62.46 37.79
C LEU A 21 8.09 -61.02 38.18
N MET A 22 8.98 -60.82 39.15
CA MET A 22 9.39 -59.48 39.61
C MET A 22 10.07 -58.68 38.49
N ILE A 23 10.96 -59.31 37.72
CA ILE A 23 11.60 -58.69 36.56
C ILE A 23 10.56 -58.34 35.49
N THR A 24 9.62 -59.23 35.22
CA THR A 24 8.56 -59.00 34.23
C THR A 24 7.65 -57.83 34.63
N VAL A 25 7.25 -57.74 35.91
CA VAL A 25 6.45 -56.62 36.44
C VAL A 25 7.24 -55.32 36.36
N LEU A 26 8.52 -55.33 36.72
CA LEU A 26 9.39 -54.15 36.65
C LEU A 26 9.50 -53.64 35.21
N ILE A 27 9.75 -54.52 34.23
CA ILE A 27 9.79 -54.16 32.80
C ILE A 27 8.42 -53.66 32.32
N GLY A 28 7.32 -54.29 32.74
CA GLY A 28 5.97 -53.87 32.37
C GLY A 28 5.65 -52.46 32.85
N VAL A 29 5.99 -52.13 34.10
CA VAL A 29 5.77 -50.79 34.68
C VAL A 29 6.68 -49.74 34.01
N THR A 30 7.96 -50.06 33.76
CA THR A 30 8.87 -49.11 33.11
C THR A 30 8.47 -48.84 31.66
N MET A 31 8.06 -49.87 30.92
CA MET A 31 7.58 -49.73 29.55
C MET A 31 6.27 -48.92 29.50
N ALA A 32 5.31 -49.22 30.37
CA ALA A 32 4.06 -48.45 30.46
C ALA A 32 4.33 -46.97 30.78
N SER A 33 5.23 -46.69 31.72
CA SER A 33 5.65 -45.33 32.08
C SER A 33 6.32 -44.61 30.91
N TYR A 34 7.20 -45.30 30.19
CA TYR A 34 7.88 -44.75 29.01
C TYR A 34 6.90 -44.44 27.87
N LEU A 35 5.95 -45.34 27.59
CA LEU A 35 4.92 -45.11 26.57
C LEU A 35 4.03 -43.92 26.92
N MET A 36 3.68 -43.74 28.20
CA MET A 36 2.96 -42.55 28.66
C MET A 36 3.78 -41.26 28.48
N LEU A 37 5.08 -41.30 28.80
CA LEU A 37 5.99 -40.17 28.60
C LEU A 37 6.09 -39.80 27.11
N VAL A 38 6.28 -40.78 26.23
CA VAL A 38 6.35 -40.58 24.78
C VAL A 38 5.04 -40.00 24.24
N ARG A 39 3.88 -40.49 24.70
CA ARG A 39 2.59 -39.93 24.34
C ARG A 39 2.49 -38.46 24.76
N ASN A 40 2.84 -38.13 26.00
CA ASN A 40 2.79 -36.76 26.50
C ASN A 40 3.73 -35.84 25.71
N GLN A 41 4.93 -36.33 25.38
CA GLN A 41 5.88 -35.61 24.53
C GLN A 41 5.31 -35.39 23.12
N SER A 42 4.69 -36.40 22.52
CA SER A 42 4.08 -36.28 21.18
C SER A 42 2.95 -35.24 21.14
N VAL A 43 2.12 -35.18 22.18
CA VAL A 43 1.05 -34.18 22.31
C VAL A 43 1.64 -32.79 22.53
N ALA A 44 2.65 -32.65 23.39
CA ALA A 44 3.31 -31.37 23.62
C ALA A 44 3.95 -30.81 22.34
N VAL A 45 4.62 -31.66 21.56
CA VAL A 45 5.20 -31.28 20.25
C VAL A 45 4.12 -30.89 19.25
N ALA A 46 3.06 -31.69 19.13
CA ALA A 46 1.95 -31.38 18.22
C ALA A 46 1.25 -30.06 18.57
N ARG A 47 1.07 -29.77 19.87
CA ARG A 47 0.52 -28.48 20.34
C ARG A 47 1.45 -27.32 20.04
N SER A 48 2.76 -27.49 20.21
CA SER A 48 3.74 -26.44 19.89
C SER A 48 3.77 -26.13 18.39
N GLN A 49 3.69 -27.15 17.53
CA GLN A 49 3.58 -26.95 16.09
C GLN A 49 2.28 -26.21 15.73
N ALA A 50 1.14 -26.67 16.25
CA ALA A 50 -0.15 -26.03 16.00
C ALA A 50 -0.21 -24.58 16.51
N TRP A 51 0.47 -24.26 17.62
CA TRP A 51 0.62 -22.90 18.14
C TRP A 51 1.33 -21.97 17.16
N ASN A 52 2.46 -22.42 16.59
CA ASN A 52 3.20 -21.64 15.58
C ASN A 52 2.39 -21.50 14.29
N THR A 53 1.73 -22.58 13.84
CA THR A 53 0.88 -22.53 12.64
C THR A 53 -0.32 -21.60 12.81
N ALA A 54 -0.94 -21.55 14.00
CA ALA A 54 -2.05 -20.64 14.26
C ALA A 54 -1.63 -19.18 14.17
N LEU A 55 -0.40 -18.84 14.58
CA LEU A 55 0.16 -17.50 14.37
C LEU A 55 0.35 -17.20 12.88
N THR A 56 0.95 -18.11 12.11
CA THR A 56 1.13 -17.94 10.66
C THR A 56 -0.21 -17.74 9.92
N LEU A 57 -1.26 -18.44 10.34
CA LEU A 57 -2.61 -18.25 9.78
C LEU A 57 -3.21 -16.91 10.16
N ALA A 58 -2.97 -16.43 11.39
CA ALA A 58 -3.37 -15.07 11.77
C ALA A 58 -2.63 -14.02 10.93
N GLU A 59 -1.32 -14.18 10.69
CA GLU A 59 -0.55 -13.30 9.80
C GLU A 59 -1.08 -13.31 8.36
N ALA A 60 -1.45 -14.49 7.83
CA ALA A 60 -2.07 -14.59 6.51
C ALA A 60 -3.37 -13.77 6.42
N GLY A 61 -4.20 -13.78 7.47
CA GLY A 61 -5.40 -12.94 7.53
C GLY A 61 -5.10 -11.44 7.62
N VAL A 62 -4.00 -11.05 8.27
CA VAL A 62 -3.53 -9.65 8.26
C VAL A 62 -3.14 -9.23 6.85
N GLU A 63 -2.36 -10.05 6.14
CA GLU A 63 -1.93 -9.78 4.77
C GLU A 63 -3.13 -9.66 3.81
N GLU A 64 -4.13 -10.54 3.92
CA GLU A 64 -5.35 -10.43 3.11
C GLU A 64 -6.13 -9.15 3.42
N ALA A 65 -6.27 -8.80 4.70
CA ALA A 65 -6.94 -7.56 5.10
C ALA A 65 -6.20 -6.31 4.58
N LEU A 66 -4.87 -6.29 4.66
CA LEU A 66 -4.05 -5.20 4.10
C LEU A 66 -4.17 -5.13 2.57
N ALA A 67 -4.13 -6.27 1.89
CA ALA A 67 -4.32 -6.33 0.44
C ALA A 67 -5.68 -5.77 0.04
N GLN A 68 -6.74 -6.16 0.75
CA GLN A 68 -8.09 -5.64 0.52
C GLN A 68 -8.16 -4.12 0.74
N MET A 69 -7.57 -3.63 1.83
CA MET A 69 -7.52 -2.20 2.13
C MET A 69 -6.76 -1.40 1.06
N ASN A 70 -5.76 -2.02 0.42
CA ASN A 70 -4.88 -1.39 -0.56
C ASN A 70 -5.34 -1.51 -2.02
N HIS A 71 -6.23 -2.46 -2.36
CA HIS A 71 -6.70 -2.67 -3.73
C HIS A 71 -7.75 -1.63 -4.18
N ASP A 72 -8.74 -1.31 -3.35
CA ASP A 72 -9.93 -0.51 -3.74
C ASP A 72 -10.11 0.79 -2.94
N GLY A 73 -9.06 1.28 -2.27
CA GLY A 73 -9.16 2.44 -1.38
C GLY A 73 -9.87 2.17 -0.05
N GLY A 74 -10.12 0.89 0.28
CA GLY A 74 -10.31 0.29 1.62
C GLY A 74 -11.50 0.73 2.48
N LEU A 75 -12.10 1.89 2.20
CA LEU A 75 -13.17 2.52 3.00
C LEU A 75 -14.38 2.93 2.15
N THR A 76 -14.52 2.37 0.95
CA THR A 76 -15.67 2.61 0.08
C THR A 76 -16.85 1.75 0.52
N SER A 77 -18.04 2.35 0.68
CA SER A 77 -19.25 1.64 1.14
C SER A 77 -19.71 0.48 0.24
N ALA A 78 -19.15 0.38 -0.97
CA ALA A 78 -19.34 -0.74 -1.87
C ALA A 78 -17.96 -1.33 -2.14
N VAL A 79 -17.72 -2.55 -1.67
CA VAL A 79 -16.58 -3.37 -2.09
C VAL A 79 -16.86 -3.82 -3.52
N PRO A 80 -16.27 -3.21 -4.57
CA PRO A 80 -16.63 -3.54 -5.94
C PRO A 80 -15.92 -4.85 -6.31
N GLY A 81 -16.65 -5.95 -6.49
CA GLY A 81 -16.13 -7.08 -7.27
C GLY A 81 -15.97 -8.45 -6.60
N GLY A 82 -16.84 -8.88 -5.68
CA GLY A 82 -16.94 -10.32 -5.35
C GLY A 82 -15.68 -10.96 -4.76
N ASN A 83 -14.77 -10.16 -4.20
CA ASN A 83 -13.53 -10.56 -3.52
C ASN A 83 -13.77 -11.26 -2.16
N GLY A 84 -15.03 -11.48 -1.78
CA GLY A 84 -15.42 -12.13 -0.53
C GLY A 84 -15.11 -11.28 0.70
N TRP A 85 -15.29 -9.96 0.61
CA TRP A 85 -15.32 -9.03 1.74
C TRP A 85 -16.64 -8.27 1.77
N VAL A 86 -17.19 -8.07 2.96
CA VAL A 86 -18.46 -7.37 3.16
C VAL A 86 -18.35 -6.38 4.31
N LEU A 87 -18.98 -5.21 4.14
CA LEU A 87 -19.20 -4.25 5.21
C LEU A 87 -20.50 -4.60 5.93
N SER A 88 -20.41 -5.03 7.19
CA SER A 88 -21.55 -5.30 8.06
C SER A 88 -21.30 -4.64 9.40
N ASP A 89 -22.31 -3.97 9.94
CA ASP A 89 -22.25 -3.38 11.29
C ASP A 89 -21.08 -2.40 11.50
N GLY A 90 -20.66 -1.71 10.43
CA GLY A 90 -19.55 -0.74 10.47
C GLY A 90 -18.14 -1.35 10.47
N ILE A 91 -18.02 -2.66 10.25
CA ILE A 91 -16.75 -3.39 10.19
C ILE A 91 -16.69 -4.15 8.86
N TYR A 92 -15.52 -4.17 8.22
CA TYR A 92 -15.26 -5.02 7.08
C TYR A 92 -14.82 -6.39 7.56
N ARG A 93 -15.41 -7.44 7.00
CA ARG A 93 -15.09 -8.84 7.31
C ARG A 93 -15.07 -9.69 6.04
N CYS A 94 -14.34 -10.80 6.09
CA CYS A 94 -14.44 -11.82 5.06
C CYS A 94 -15.88 -12.37 4.96
N ASP A 95 -16.30 -12.73 3.74
CA ASP A 95 -17.47 -13.54 3.43
C ASP A 95 -17.05 -14.66 2.47
N PRO A 96 -17.02 -15.93 2.91
CA PRO A 96 -17.38 -16.41 4.25
C PRO A 96 -16.43 -15.87 5.35
N PRO A 97 -16.89 -15.81 6.62
CA PRO A 97 -16.16 -15.17 7.73
C PRO A 97 -14.86 -15.88 8.11
N GLU A 98 -14.68 -17.14 7.70
CA GLU A 98 -13.46 -17.91 7.89
C GLU A 98 -12.93 -18.42 6.53
N ARG A 99 -11.62 -18.27 6.31
CA ARG A 99 -10.90 -18.76 5.13
C ARG A 99 -10.06 -19.97 5.55
N LYS A 100 -10.00 -21.01 4.70
CA LYS A 100 -9.21 -22.22 4.98
C LYS A 100 -7.84 -22.12 4.31
N MET A 101 -6.78 -22.41 5.04
CA MET A 101 -5.42 -22.41 4.54
C MET A 101 -4.55 -23.37 5.35
N LEU A 102 -3.64 -24.11 4.70
CA LEU A 102 -2.65 -24.99 5.34
C LEU A 102 -3.22 -25.95 6.41
N GLY A 103 -4.44 -26.48 6.20
CA GLY A 103 -5.09 -27.40 7.14
C GLY A 103 -5.71 -26.74 8.39
N GLY A 104 -5.61 -25.42 8.52
CA GLY A 104 -6.33 -24.62 9.51
C GLY A 104 -7.28 -23.63 8.85
N ARG A 105 -7.71 -22.64 9.62
CA ARG A 105 -8.55 -21.54 9.14
C ARG A 105 -8.15 -20.22 9.79
N TYR A 106 -8.49 -19.10 9.16
CA TYR A 106 -8.32 -17.77 9.75
C TYR A 106 -9.55 -16.91 9.48
N ALA A 107 -9.76 -15.91 10.34
CA ALA A 107 -10.79 -14.89 10.19
C ALA A 107 -10.13 -13.52 10.33
N ALA A 108 -10.39 -12.61 9.39
CA ALA A 108 -9.85 -11.26 9.41
C ALA A 108 -10.98 -10.22 9.32
N VAL A 109 -10.88 -9.19 10.15
CA VAL A 109 -11.81 -8.05 10.17
C VAL A 109 -11.05 -6.74 10.36
N TYR A 110 -11.57 -5.64 9.83
CA TYR A 110 -10.98 -4.31 10.05
C TYR A 110 -12.02 -3.19 10.18
N THR A 111 -11.67 -2.17 10.96
CA THR A 111 -12.57 -1.03 11.24
C THR A 111 -12.67 -0.07 10.06
N ALA A 112 -13.88 0.45 9.80
CA ALA A 112 -14.12 1.45 8.75
C ALA A 112 -13.76 2.89 9.19
N THR A 113 -12.56 3.09 9.73
CA THR A 113 -12.07 4.39 10.25
C THR A 113 -10.91 4.92 9.40
N ALA A 114 -10.57 6.21 9.53
CA ALA A 114 -9.44 6.80 8.79
C ALA A 114 -8.08 6.18 9.14
N SER A 115 -7.96 5.54 10.31
CA SER A 115 -6.84 4.71 10.74
C SER A 115 -7.38 3.33 11.14
N PRO A 116 -7.57 2.42 10.18
CA PRO A 116 -8.14 1.10 10.43
C PRO A 116 -7.30 0.28 11.42
N VAL A 117 -7.99 -0.51 12.23
CA VAL A 117 -7.38 -1.56 13.05
C VAL A 117 -7.86 -2.89 12.50
N ILE A 118 -6.90 -3.76 12.18
CA ILE A 118 -7.13 -5.12 11.72
C ILE A 118 -7.08 -6.06 12.93
N TYR A 119 -8.06 -6.93 13.02
CA TYR A 119 -8.08 -8.06 13.93
C TYR A 119 -8.08 -9.33 13.09
N SER A 120 -7.05 -10.16 13.27
CA SER A 120 -6.92 -11.43 12.57
C SER A 120 -6.77 -12.56 13.57
N THR A 121 -7.56 -13.62 13.40
CA THR A 121 -7.55 -14.81 14.25
C THR A 121 -7.21 -16.04 13.44
N GLY A 122 -6.16 -16.76 13.83
CA GLY A 122 -5.80 -18.06 13.26
C GLY A 122 -6.28 -19.21 14.14
N TYR A 123 -6.79 -20.27 13.51
CA TYR A 123 -7.34 -21.46 14.17
C TYR A 123 -6.68 -22.72 13.60
N VAL A 124 -6.13 -23.56 14.47
CA VAL A 124 -5.52 -24.85 14.09
C VAL A 124 -6.01 -25.94 15.02
N THR A 125 -6.44 -27.07 14.45
CA THR A 125 -6.81 -28.26 15.21
C THR A 125 -5.58 -29.13 15.45
N VAL A 126 -5.32 -29.47 16.71
CA VAL A 126 -4.20 -30.36 17.11
C VAL A 126 -4.54 -31.78 16.65
N PRO A 127 -3.73 -32.43 15.78
CA PRO A 127 -4.07 -33.73 15.18
C PRO A 127 -4.32 -34.87 16.19
N VAL A 128 -3.71 -34.78 17.38
CA VAL A 128 -3.70 -35.87 18.37
C VAL A 128 -4.77 -35.69 19.45
N SER A 129 -5.14 -34.45 19.79
CA SER A 129 -6.14 -34.16 20.84
C SER A 129 -7.46 -33.58 20.30
N SER A 130 -7.50 -33.18 19.03
CA SER A 130 -8.62 -32.46 18.41
C SER A 130 -8.95 -31.10 19.03
N ASP A 131 -8.12 -30.62 19.98
CA ASP A 131 -8.24 -29.26 20.53
C ASP A 131 -7.99 -28.22 19.44
N VAL A 132 -8.75 -27.14 19.45
CA VAL A 132 -8.49 -25.98 18.57
C VAL A 132 -7.62 -24.98 19.33
N ILE A 133 -6.45 -24.69 18.80
CA ILE A 133 -5.60 -23.59 19.24
C ILE A 133 -5.95 -22.35 18.44
N THR A 134 -6.13 -21.23 19.15
CA THR A 134 -6.47 -19.93 18.58
C THR A 134 -5.43 -18.88 18.92
N ARG A 135 -5.09 -18.04 17.95
CA ARG A 135 -4.13 -16.93 18.12
C ARG A 135 -4.72 -15.68 17.49
N VAL A 136 -4.71 -14.58 18.22
CA VAL A 136 -5.24 -13.29 17.75
C VAL A 136 -4.10 -12.31 17.57
N VAL A 137 -4.06 -11.68 16.40
CA VAL A 137 -3.15 -10.60 16.06
C VAL A 137 -3.97 -9.33 15.86
N ILE A 138 -3.54 -8.25 16.49
CA ILE A 138 -4.11 -6.91 16.35
C ILE A 138 -3.07 -6.03 15.67
N VAL A 139 -3.43 -5.50 14.50
CA VAL A 139 -2.57 -4.63 13.71
C VAL A 139 -3.21 -3.27 13.58
N ARG A 140 -2.52 -2.24 14.06
CA ARG A 140 -2.92 -0.86 13.79
C ARG A 140 -2.29 -0.45 12.47
N THR A 141 -3.06 0.22 11.64
CA THR A 141 -2.58 0.76 10.38
C THR A 141 -2.59 2.27 10.41
N THR A 142 -1.73 2.88 9.61
CA THR A 142 -1.76 4.30 9.30
C THR A 142 -1.79 4.48 7.79
N ASN A 143 -2.29 5.64 7.35
CA ASN A 143 -2.20 6.02 5.95
C ASN A 143 -0.75 6.38 5.66
N ALA A 144 -0.10 5.66 4.74
CA ALA A 144 1.14 6.15 4.18
C ALA A 144 0.81 7.24 3.14
N PRO A 145 1.32 8.47 3.30
CA PRO A 145 1.17 9.48 2.25
C PRO A 145 1.80 8.96 0.96
N LEU A 146 1.18 9.24 -0.18
CA LEU A 146 1.73 8.89 -1.49
C LEU A 146 3.12 9.49 -1.69
N TYR A 147 3.33 10.68 -1.10
CA TYR A 147 4.55 11.44 -1.19
C TYR A 147 5.18 11.53 0.21
N ALA A 148 5.83 10.44 0.64
CA ALA A 148 6.72 10.47 1.80
C ALA A 148 8.02 11.24 1.52
N THR A 149 8.34 11.45 0.24
CA THR A 149 9.44 12.26 -0.26
C THR A 149 8.92 13.05 -1.46
N GLY A 150 9.25 14.33 -1.56
CA GLY A 150 8.72 15.20 -2.61
C GLY A 150 9.15 14.83 -4.02
N LEU A 151 10.41 14.43 -4.17
CA LEU A 151 11.01 14.05 -5.45
C LEU A 151 11.53 12.62 -5.36
N LEU A 152 10.92 11.71 -6.12
CA LEU A 152 11.36 10.31 -6.26
C LEU A 152 11.62 10.02 -7.72
N LEU A 153 12.84 9.62 -8.04
CA LEU A 153 13.30 9.43 -9.42
C LEU A 153 14.05 8.11 -9.52
N GLY A 154 13.95 7.42 -10.66
CA GLY A 154 14.87 6.33 -11.01
C GLY A 154 16.20 6.87 -11.57
N ASN A 155 16.14 7.94 -12.38
CA ASN A 155 17.32 8.56 -12.97
C ASN A 155 17.13 10.06 -13.28
N ILE A 156 18.23 10.80 -13.41
CA ILE A 156 18.22 12.21 -13.85
C ILE A 156 19.11 12.37 -15.07
N ASN A 157 18.52 12.80 -16.19
CA ASN A 157 19.25 13.17 -17.40
C ASN A 157 19.49 14.70 -17.42
N ARG A 158 20.74 15.11 -17.21
CA ARG A 158 21.13 16.53 -17.20
C ARG A 158 21.47 17.04 -18.60
N GLN A 159 20.46 17.21 -19.43
CA GLN A 159 20.65 17.80 -20.76
C GLN A 159 21.26 19.21 -20.62
N GLY A 160 22.39 19.47 -21.28
CA GLY A 160 23.03 20.79 -21.26
C GLY A 160 23.62 21.22 -19.90
N ASN A 161 23.89 20.28 -18.98
CA ASN A 161 24.44 20.57 -17.64
C ASN A 161 23.59 21.53 -16.79
N HIS A 162 22.27 21.55 -17.00
CA HIS A 162 21.37 22.37 -16.19
C HIS A 162 21.34 21.91 -14.73
N SER A 163 21.13 22.88 -13.83
CA SER A 163 21.04 22.67 -12.38
C SER A 163 19.66 22.18 -11.95
N LEU A 164 19.63 21.31 -10.94
CA LEU A 164 18.44 20.98 -10.16
C LEU A 164 18.59 21.56 -8.75
N THR A 165 17.67 22.44 -8.37
CA THR A 165 17.55 22.98 -7.00
C THR A 165 16.28 22.44 -6.37
N ILE A 166 16.36 22.03 -5.11
CA ILE A 166 15.27 21.43 -4.34
C ILE A 166 15.14 22.19 -3.03
N ASP A 167 13.96 22.69 -2.71
CA ASP A 167 13.60 23.26 -1.42
C ASP A 167 12.21 22.76 -0.98
N GLY A 168 11.71 23.24 0.16
CA GLY A 168 10.40 22.85 0.68
C GLY A 168 9.64 24.01 1.32
N TYR A 169 8.31 23.93 1.22
CA TYR A 169 7.35 24.88 1.79
C TYR A 169 6.11 24.11 2.27
N ASP A 170 5.17 24.78 2.92
CA ASP A 170 3.93 24.14 3.40
C ASP A 170 2.72 24.96 2.96
N SER A 171 1.95 24.46 1.98
CA SER A 171 0.81 25.20 1.43
C SER A 171 -0.36 25.37 2.40
N THR A 172 -0.34 24.66 3.54
CA THR A 172 -1.36 24.78 4.59
C THR A 172 -0.97 25.79 5.67
N ASP A 173 0.28 26.24 5.70
CA ASP A 173 0.79 27.19 6.68
C ASP A 173 1.12 28.54 6.03
N SER A 174 0.46 29.61 6.49
CA SER A 174 0.68 30.98 6.02
C SER A 174 2.06 31.56 6.35
N GLN A 175 2.80 30.96 7.28
CA GLN A 175 4.20 31.34 7.56
C GLN A 175 5.15 30.82 6.48
N TYR A 176 4.76 29.73 5.82
CA TYR A 176 5.56 29.01 4.83
C TYR A 176 4.90 28.96 3.45
N SER A 177 3.92 29.83 3.19
CA SER A 177 3.26 29.97 1.89
C SER A 177 2.49 31.28 1.75
N SER A 178 2.41 31.77 0.51
CA SER A 178 1.65 32.96 0.16
C SER A 178 0.38 32.55 -0.60
N GLY A 179 -0.75 32.51 0.11
CA GLY A 179 -2.03 32.04 -0.47
C GLY A 179 -2.00 30.56 -0.90
N GLY A 180 -1.21 29.72 -0.23
CA GLY A 180 -1.04 28.30 -0.56
C GLY A 180 -0.09 28.03 -1.73
N ARG A 181 0.73 29.02 -2.11
CA ARG A 181 1.79 28.93 -3.12
C ARG A 181 3.17 29.05 -2.49
N TYR A 182 4.16 28.52 -3.20
CA TYR A 182 5.56 28.76 -2.86
C TYR A 182 5.88 30.27 -2.91
N ASP A 183 6.58 30.75 -1.90
CA ASP A 183 7.16 32.09 -1.86
C ASP A 183 8.63 31.96 -1.43
N PRO A 184 9.60 32.48 -2.23
CA PRO A 184 11.02 32.37 -1.92
C PRO A 184 11.44 33.07 -0.61
N THR A 185 10.58 33.92 -0.03
CA THR A 185 10.81 34.57 1.26
C THR A 185 10.25 33.75 2.45
N GLN A 186 9.48 32.70 2.17
CA GLN A 186 8.77 31.88 3.16
C GLN A 186 9.14 30.39 3.04
N VAL A 187 10.41 30.09 2.76
CA VAL A 187 10.90 28.72 2.62
C VAL A 187 10.95 28.03 3.99
N LYS A 188 10.39 26.82 4.08
CA LYS A 188 10.39 26.00 5.29
C LYS A 188 11.64 25.14 5.40
N THR A 189 11.97 24.44 4.30
CA THR A 189 13.17 23.62 4.16
C THR A 189 14.13 24.29 3.17
N PRO A 190 15.34 24.71 3.59
CA PRO A 190 16.27 25.44 2.74
C PRO A 190 16.67 24.70 1.46
N ALA A 191 16.99 25.48 0.43
CA ALA A 191 17.39 24.95 -0.87
C ALA A 191 18.70 24.16 -0.84
N SER A 192 18.70 23.03 -1.52
CA SER A 192 19.87 22.21 -1.82
C SER A 192 19.99 22.03 -3.34
N THR A 193 21.21 22.01 -3.87
CA THR A 193 21.45 21.95 -5.32
C THR A 193 22.25 20.71 -5.68
N ASN A 194 21.84 20.02 -6.76
CA ASN A 194 22.52 18.84 -7.31
C ASN A 194 22.79 17.72 -6.29
N ILE A 195 21.83 17.45 -5.38
CA ILE A 195 21.94 16.36 -4.41
C ILE A 195 22.10 15.02 -5.15
N ALA A 196 23.02 14.17 -4.68
CA ALA A 196 23.18 12.80 -5.16
C ALA A 196 21.98 11.95 -4.74
N MET A 197 21.35 11.28 -5.70
CA MET A 197 20.27 10.33 -5.41
C MET A 197 20.84 9.18 -4.56
N THR A 198 20.24 8.94 -3.39
CA THR A 198 20.67 7.86 -2.50
C THR A 198 19.51 6.89 -2.33
N GLY A 199 19.67 5.69 -2.90
CA GLY A 199 18.72 4.58 -2.75
C GLY A 199 17.83 4.36 -3.97
N ASN A 200 17.66 3.09 -4.34
CA ASN A 200 16.64 2.66 -5.29
C ASN A 200 15.36 2.45 -4.48
N THR A 201 14.36 3.31 -4.68
CA THR A 201 13.03 3.08 -4.13
C THR A 201 12.10 2.70 -5.28
N GLU A 202 11.62 1.47 -5.26
CA GLU A 202 10.63 0.98 -6.23
C GLU A 202 9.37 1.87 -6.19
N LEU A 203 8.96 2.35 -7.36
CA LEU A 203 7.71 3.08 -7.56
C LEU A 203 6.63 2.05 -7.97
N PRO A 204 5.77 1.58 -7.06
CA PRO A 204 4.74 0.62 -7.43
C PRO A 204 3.80 1.17 -8.48
N GLU A 205 3.38 0.29 -9.38
CA GLU A 205 2.43 0.64 -10.43
C GLU A 205 1.04 1.00 -9.86
N ILE A 206 0.34 1.87 -10.58
CA ILE A 206 -1.04 2.25 -10.27
C ILE A 206 -1.97 1.54 -11.25
N MET A 207 -3.06 0.98 -10.72
CA MET A 207 -4.11 0.35 -11.52
C MET A 207 -5.13 1.38 -12.02
N GLN A 208 -5.91 1.01 -13.03
CA GLN A 208 -7.01 1.83 -13.53
C GLN A 208 -7.99 2.21 -12.40
N PRO A 209 -8.55 3.44 -12.40
CA PRO A 209 -9.39 3.92 -11.30
C PRO A 209 -10.82 3.35 -11.33
N PHE A 210 -11.29 2.90 -12.49
CA PHE A 210 -12.62 2.29 -12.70
C PHE A 210 -12.67 1.63 -14.08
N SER A 211 -13.57 0.66 -14.26
CA SER A 211 -13.79 -0.04 -15.53
C SER A 211 -14.77 0.66 -16.48
N THR A 212 -15.62 1.55 -15.95
CA THR A 212 -16.60 2.34 -16.72
C THR A 212 -16.75 3.74 -16.13
N GLY A 213 -16.94 4.76 -16.97
CA GLY A 213 -17.17 6.13 -16.53
C GLY A 213 -18.08 6.90 -17.48
N LEU A 214 -18.45 8.12 -17.11
CA LEU A 214 -19.22 9.03 -17.95
C LEU A 214 -18.40 9.41 -19.20
N PRO A 215 -19.04 9.60 -20.37
CA PRO A 215 -18.32 10.09 -21.54
C PRO A 215 -17.82 11.53 -21.32
N MET A 216 -16.82 11.93 -22.11
CA MET A 216 -16.34 13.31 -22.13
C MET A 216 -17.51 14.28 -22.42
N PRO A 217 -17.69 15.36 -21.64
CA PRO A 217 -18.77 16.31 -21.88
C PRO A 217 -18.58 17.03 -23.21
N SER A 218 -19.68 17.49 -23.82
CA SER A 218 -19.62 18.32 -25.03
C SER A 218 -18.88 19.63 -24.76
N ILE A 219 -17.99 20.03 -25.67
CA ILE A 219 -17.33 21.33 -25.59
C ILE A 219 -18.33 22.48 -25.77
N ARG A 220 -18.21 23.53 -24.95
CA ARG A 220 -19.00 24.77 -25.10
C ARG A 220 -18.09 25.97 -24.97
N ASN A 221 -18.08 26.84 -25.98
CA ASN A 221 -17.21 28.02 -26.04
C ASN A 221 -15.74 27.68 -25.71
N GLY A 222 -15.20 26.63 -26.34
CA GLY A 222 -13.83 26.14 -26.11
C GLY A 222 -13.58 25.51 -24.74
N THR A 223 -14.60 25.30 -23.89
CA THR A 223 -14.44 24.75 -22.54
C THR A 223 -15.16 23.41 -22.38
N TYR A 224 -14.44 22.41 -21.89
CA TYR A 224 -14.98 21.18 -21.35
C TYR A 224 -15.21 21.35 -19.85
N ARG A 225 -16.48 21.33 -19.40
CA ARG A 225 -16.81 21.46 -17.97
C ARG A 225 -16.92 20.07 -17.36
N LEU A 226 -15.91 19.67 -16.60
CA LEU A 226 -15.81 18.32 -16.05
C LEU A 226 -16.61 18.20 -14.74
N SER A 227 -17.22 17.04 -14.54
CA SER A 227 -17.92 16.68 -13.31
C SER A 227 -18.06 15.16 -13.20
N GLY A 228 -17.79 14.60 -12.02
CA GLY A 228 -17.89 13.16 -11.75
C GLY A 228 -16.73 12.35 -12.32
N ASN A 229 -16.95 11.04 -12.49
CA ASN A 229 -15.96 10.10 -13.01
C ASN A 229 -16.14 9.98 -14.52
N ILE A 230 -15.14 10.42 -15.28
CA ILE A 230 -15.17 10.51 -16.75
C ILE A 230 -14.17 9.50 -17.34
N MET A 231 -14.59 8.72 -18.33
CA MET A 231 -13.75 7.82 -19.10
C MET A 231 -13.65 8.28 -20.56
N VAL A 232 -12.43 8.44 -21.05
CA VAL A 232 -12.14 8.69 -22.47
C VAL A 232 -11.54 7.41 -23.06
N GLN A 233 -12.31 6.77 -23.93
CA GLN A 233 -11.86 5.63 -24.72
C GLN A 233 -11.10 6.15 -25.95
N GLY A 234 -9.78 6.01 -25.95
CA GLY A 234 -8.87 6.62 -26.92
C GLY A 234 -8.23 7.92 -26.45
N ASP A 235 -7.74 8.70 -27.41
CA ASP A 235 -6.95 9.90 -27.14
C ASP A 235 -7.81 11.08 -26.67
N LEU A 236 -7.32 11.80 -25.65
CA LEU A 236 -7.84 13.11 -25.25
C LEU A 236 -7.02 14.20 -25.93
N VAL A 237 -7.62 14.92 -26.88
CA VAL A 237 -6.93 15.98 -27.62
C VAL A 237 -7.55 17.34 -27.31
N LEU A 238 -6.76 18.27 -26.77
CA LEU A 238 -7.16 19.67 -26.60
C LEU A 238 -6.41 20.55 -27.61
N ARG A 239 -7.16 21.22 -28.47
CA ARG A 239 -6.63 22.03 -29.58
C ARG A 239 -6.64 23.52 -29.25
N GLY A 240 -5.69 24.26 -29.82
CA GLY A 240 -5.65 25.72 -29.71
C GLY A 240 -5.64 26.18 -28.24
N SER A 241 -6.68 26.91 -27.84
CA SER A 241 -6.86 27.44 -26.48
C SER A 241 -8.02 26.76 -25.73
N GLU A 242 -8.34 25.52 -26.08
CA GLU A 242 -9.36 24.75 -25.37
C GLU A 242 -9.01 24.55 -23.89
N ARG A 243 -10.04 24.43 -23.04
CA ARG A 243 -9.87 24.34 -21.59
C ARG A 243 -10.63 23.18 -20.96
N LEU A 244 -9.97 22.40 -20.12
CA LEU A 244 -10.63 21.55 -19.12
C LEU A 244 -10.89 22.38 -17.87
N LEU A 245 -12.16 22.51 -17.47
CA LEU A 245 -12.56 23.30 -16.31
C LEU A 245 -13.22 22.42 -15.26
N VAL A 246 -12.65 22.41 -14.05
CA VAL A 246 -13.29 21.90 -12.85
C VAL A 246 -13.78 23.09 -12.02
N SER A 247 -15.10 23.23 -11.92
CA SER A 247 -15.74 24.32 -11.17
C SER A 247 -15.64 24.09 -9.66
N SER A 248 -15.81 25.14 -8.87
CA SER A 248 -15.79 25.10 -7.38
C SER A 248 -16.66 23.99 -6.80
N ARG A 249 -16.19 23.37 -5.70
CA ARG A 249 -16.87 22.29 -4.97
C ARG A 249 -17.18 21.05 -5.82
N ARG A 250 -16.28 20.70 -6.73
CA ARG A 250 -16.35 19.47 -7.54
C ARG A 250 -15.13 18.59 -7.26
N SER A 251 -15.35 17.28 -7.30
CA SER A 251 -14.27 16.29 -7.39
C SER A 251 -14.45 15.53 -8.69
N VAL A 252 -13.37 15.43 -9.47
CA VAL A 252 -13.37 14.84 -10.81
C VAL A 252 -12.26 13.82 -10.89
N VAL A 253 -12.59 12.63 -11.40
CA VAL A 253 -11.61 11.63 -11.82
C VAL A 253 -11.75 11.46 -13.33
N LEU A 254 -10.70 11.77 -14.07
CA LEU A 254 -10.64 11.64 -15.51
C LEU A 254 -9.68 10.50 -15.86
N TYR A 255 -10.20 9.43 -16.47
CA TYR A 255 -9.42 8.31 -16.96
C TYR A 255 -9.35 8.35 -18.48
N VAL A 256 -8.13 8.37 -19.04
CA VAL A 256 -7.87 8.37 -20.48
C VAL A 256 -7.08 7.11 -20.84
N THR A 257 -7.66 6.28 -21.69
CA THR A 257 -7.05 5.02 -22.15
C THR A 257 -6.04 5.22 -23.28
N GLY A 258 -6.15 6.31 -24.05
CA GLY A 258 -5.19 6.72 -25.06
C GLY A 258 -4.27 7.85 -24.59
N ASN A 259 -3.63 8.52 -25.55
CA ASN A 259 -2.72 9.63 -25.29
C ASN A 259 -3.47 10.88 -24.83
N ILE A 260 -2.83 11.69 -24.00
CA ILE A 260 -3.31 13.03 -23.66
C ILE A 260 -2.48 14.04 -24.43
N LEU A 261 -3.09 14.76 -25.36
CA LEU A 261 -2.42 15.66 -26.28
C LEU A 261 -2.99 17.07 -26.15
N MET A 262 -2.38 17.89 -25.31
CA MET A 262 -2.72 19.31 -25.20
C MET A 262 -1.81 20.16 -26.09
N SER A 263 -2.41 21.11 -26.80
CA SER A 263 -1.68 22.23 -27.42
C SER A 263 -1.03 23.12 -26.34
N PRO A 264 0.08 23.84 -26.62
CA PRO A 264 0.74 24.68 -25.62
C PRO A 264 -0.14 25.74 -24.95
N ASN A 265 -1.16 26.23 -25.67
CA ASN A 265 -2.12 27.23 -25.18
C ASN A 265 -3.40 26.62 -24.60
N ALA A 266 -3.58 25.31 -24.69
CA ALA A 266 -4.68 24.63 -24.03
C ALA A 266 -4.45 24.63 -22.52
N SER A 267 -5.52 24.65 -21.73
CA SER A 267 -5.41 24.80 -20.29
C SER A 267 -6.23 23.79 -19.49
N ILE A 268 -5.72 23.45 -18.31
CA ILE A 268 -6.47 22.80 -17.25
C ILE A 268 -6.68 23.84 -16.16
N GLU A 269 -7.92 24.07 -15.75
CA GLU A 269 -8.26 25.00 -14.68
C GLU A 269 -9.02 24.27 -13.57
N VAL A 270 -8.46 24.34 -12.37
CA VAL A 270 -9.01 23.72 -11.16
C VAL A 270 -9.29 24.84 -10.16
N ALA A 271 -10.55 25.02 -9.79
CA ALA A 271 -10.94 25.98 -8.77
C ALA A 271 -10.37 25.60 -7.39
N SER A 272 -10.14 26.58 -6.52
CA SER A 272 -9.48 26.40 -5.21
C SER A 272 -10.18 25.41 -4.27
N THR A 273 -11.48 25.23 -4.44
CA THR A 273 -12.32 24.31 -3.64
C THR A 273 -12.70 23.04 -4.41
N SER A 274 -11.91 22.65 -5.40
CA SER A 274 -12.20 21.50 -6.28
C SER A 274 -10.97 20.61 -6.49
N SER A 275 -11.17 19.33 -6.83
CA SER A 275 -10.08 18.40 -7.11
C SER A 275 -10.22 17.74 -8.48
N LEU A 276 -9.08 17.58 -9.16
CA LEU A 276 -8.95 16.86 -10.41
C LEU A 276 -7.87 15.79 -10.28
N LYS A 277 -8.25 14.55 -10.52
CA LYS A 277 -7.33 13.43 -10.68
C LYS A 277 -7.37 12.96 -12.13
N ILE A 278 -6.22 12.89 -12.78
CA ILE A 278 -6.08 12.34 -14.13
C ILE A 278 -5.35 11.02 -14.05
N PHE A 279 -5.92 9.98 -14.64
CA PHE A 279 -5.31 8.67 -14.84
C PHE A 279 -5.06 8.50 -16.33
N ALA A 280 -3.80 8.35 -16.74
CA ALA A 280 -3.39 8.27 -18.14
C ALA A 280 -2.72 6.94 -18.42
N GLU A 281 -3.25 6.20 -19.39
CA GLU A 281 -2.71 4.90 -19.83
C GLU A 281 -1.94 5.00 -21.15
N GLY A 282 -2.25 5.99 -21.98
CA GLY A 282 -1.56 6.19 -23.24
C GLY A 282 -0.07 6.49 -23.06
N ASN A 283 0.71 6.10 -24.07
CA ASN A 283 2.16 6.24 -24.07
C ASN A 283 2.63 7.68 -23.84
N ASN A 284 1.97 8.64 -24.49
CA ASN A 284 2.37 10.04 -24.47
C ASN A 284 1.32 10.93 -23.79
N THR A 285 1.83 11.80 -22.92
CA THR A 285 1.08 12.90 -22.32
C THR A 285 1.79 14.21 -22.58
N SER A 286 1.15 15.14 -23.29
CA SER A 286 1.52 16.54 -23.34
C SER A 286 0.51 17.38 -22.56
N LEU A 287 0.98 18.06 -21.51
CA LEU A 287 0.17 18.99 -20.73
C LEU A 287 0.47 20.42 -21.13
N GLY A 288 -0.59 21.21 -21.34
CA GLY A 288 -0.51 22.65 -21.62
C GLY A 288 -0.37 23.45 -20.33
N ILE A 289 -1.08 24.57 -20.27
CA ILE A 289 -1.10 25.45 -19.10
C ILE A 289 -1.90 24.78 -17.96
N LEU A 290 -1.32 24.69 -16.77
CA LEU A 290 -2.01 24.22 -15.57
C LEU A 290 -2.32 25.39 -14.64
N ASN A 291 -3.58 25.79 -14.58
CA ASN A 291 -4.11 26.82 -13.69
C ASN A 291 -4.81 26.16 -12.50
N ASN A 292 -4.04 25.53 -11.63
CA ASN A 292 -4.52 25.12 -10.33
C ASN A 292 -4.64 26.35 -9.43
N ARG A 293 -5.82 26.64 -8.88
CA ARG A 293 -6.05 27.77 -7.97
C ARG A 293 -6.11 27.37 -6.48
N GLY A 294 -6.03 26.07 -6.18
CA GLY A 294 -6.02 25.53 -4.82
C GLY A 294 -4.61 25.24 -4.31
N THR A 295 -4.43 24.30 -3.40
CA THR A 295 -3.10 23.78 -3.03
C THR A 295 -2.62 22.77 -4.08
N THR A 296 -1.39 22.26 -3.93
CA THR A 296 -0.83 21.27 -4.87
C THR A 296 -1.69 20.01 -4.95
N GLY A 297 -2.33 19.60 -3.86
CA GLY A 297 -3.21 18.42 -3.81
C GLY A 297 -4.52 18.53 -4.62
N ASN A 298 -4.90 19.73 -5.08
CA ASN A 298 -6.10 19.91 -5.91
C ASN A 298 -5.93 19.32 -7.32
N PHE A 299 -4.70 19.18 -7.82
CA PHE A 299 -4.40 18.54 -9.10
C PHE A 299 -3.43 17.38 -8.90
N SER A 300 -3.86 16.17 -9.28
CA SER A 300 -3.02 14.98 -9.27
C SER A 300 -3.07 14.26 -10.61
N TYR A 301 -1.90 13.94 -11.13
CA TYR A 301 -1.71 13.14 -12.33
C TYR A 301 -1.12 11.78 -11.97
N TYR A 302 -1.73 10.72 -12.49
CA TYR A 302 -1.34 9.33 -12.32
C TYR A 302 -1.05 8.72 -13.69
N GLY A 303 0.21 8.37 -13.93
CA GLY A 303 0.60 7.55 -15.09
C GLY A 303 0.45 6.08 -14.75
N LEU A 304 -0.39 5.38 -15.51
CA LEU A 304 -0.51 3.92 -15.47
C LEU A 304 0.71 3.29 -16.19
N PRO A 305 0.91 1.96 -16.12
CA PRO A 305 2.09 1.30 -16.69
C PRO A 305 2.34 1.60 -18.18
N GLY A 306 1.30 1.88 -18.96
CA GLY A 306 1.41 2.26 -20.36
C GLY A 306 1.95 3.69 -20.60
N ASN A 307 1.93 4.57 -19.60
CA ASN A 307 2.38 5.96 -19.74
C ASN A 307 3.88 6.08 -19.53
N THR A 308 4.62 6.22 -20.63
CA THR A 308 6.10 6.25 -20.63
C THR A 308 6.68 7.64 -20.85
N ASN A 309 5.87 8.62 -21.24
CA ASN A 309 6.35 9.97 -21.55
C ASN A 309 5.37 11.06 -21.10
N ILE A 310 5.88 12.03 -20.35
CA ILE A 310 5.15 13.22 -19.90
C ILE A 310 5.97 14.47 -20.26
N ILE A 311 5.36 15.38 -21.00
CA ILE A 311 5.95 16.68 -21.33
C ILE A 311 5.05 17.82 -20.92
N LEU A 312 5.60 18.78 -20.16
CA LEU A 312 4.97 20.08 -19.94
C LEU A 312 5.32 21.01 -21.10
N THR A 313 4.29 21.36 -21.87
CA THR A 313 4.42 22.21 -23.07
C THR A 313 4.29 23.71 -22.78
N ALA A 314 3.75 24.07 -21.61
CA ALA A 314 3.78 25.45 -21.14
C ALA A 314 5.22 25.84 -20.74
N SER A 315 5.68 27.01 -21.19
CA SER A 315 7.08 27.43 -21.00
C SER A 315 7.30 28.42 -19.85
N ASN A 316 6.26 29.11 -19.39
CA ASN A 316 6.38 30.31 -18.55
C ASN A 316 5.48 30.29 -17.29
N THR A 317 4.85 29.18 -17.00
CA THR A 317 3.98 29.04 -15.82
C THR A 317 4.53 27.95 -14.92
N PRO A 318 4.61 28.17 -13.59
CA PRO A 318 4.99 27.11 -12.68
C PRO A 318 3.99 25.96 -12.79
N PHE A 319 4.48 24.73 -12.64
CA PHE A 319 3.58 23.60 -12.46
C PHE A 319 3.20 23.52 -10.99
N VAL A 320 1.90 23.48 -10.70
CA VAL A 320 1.40 23.37 -9.31
C VAL A 320 0.49 22.15 -9.20
N GLY A 321 1.03 21.07 -8.67
CA GLY A 321 0.30 19.81 -8.57
C GLY A 321 1.17 18.62 -8.17
N THR A 322 0.60 17.43 -8.28
CA THR A 322 1.33 16.20 -8.05
C THR A 322 1.35 15.31 -9.29
N ILE A 323 2.49 14.66 -9.55
CA ILE A 323 2.66 13.69 -10.63
C ILE A 323 3.21 12.40 -10.04
N TYR A 324 2.53 11.29 -10.30
CA TYR A 324 3.01 9.95 -9.98
C TYR A 324 2.87 9.05 -11.22
N ALA A 325 3.99 8.77 -11.88
CA ALA A 325 4.02 7.99 -13.11
C ALA A 325 5.28 7.11 -13.13
N PRO A 326 5.22 5.92 -12.51
CA PRO A 326 6.38 5.06 -12.24
C PRO A 326 7.23 4.69 -13.45
N ALA A 327 6.61 4.54 -14.63
CA ALA A 327 7.26 4.13 -15.88
C ALA A 327 7.55 5.32 -16.83
N ALA A 328 7.29 6.55 -16.40
CA ALA A 328 7.37 7.71 -17.27
C ALA A 328 8.72 8.44 -17.18
N THR A 329 9.17 8.93 -18.33
CA THR A 329 10.13 10.04 -18.39
C THR A 329 9.37 11.37 -18.38
N PHE A 330 9.70 12.24 -17.43
CA PHE A 330 9.15 13.59 -17.32
C PHE A 330 10.14 14.64 -17.84
N SER A 331 9.62 15.60 -18.59
CA SER A 331 10.37 16.76 -19.09
C SER A 331 9.50 18.01 -19.16
N ALA A 332 10.15 19.17 -19.08
CA ALA A 332 9.55 20.44 -19.51
C ALA A 332 10.07 20.79 -20.92
N THR A 333 9.43 21.75 -21.60
CA THR A 333 9.97 22.31 -22.85
C THR A 333 11.43 22.75 -22.70
N ASN A 334 12.24 22.65 -23.75
CA ASN A 334 13.62 23.14 -23.71
C ASN A 334 13.66 24.66 -23.45
N GLY A 335 14.65 25.16 -22.72
CA GLY A 335 14.78 26.58 -22.44
C GLY A 335 15.97 26.93 -21.56
N HIS A 336 16.20 28.22 -21.34
CA HIS A 336 17.27 28.73 -20.46
C HIS A 336 16.75 29.37 -19.17
N ALA A 337 15.47 29.74 -19.13
CA ALA A 337 14.83 30.25 -17.92
C ALA A 337 14.61 29.09 -16.92
N PRO A 338 14.76 29.34 -15.61
CA PRO A 338 14.37 28.39 -14.59
C PRO A 338 12.90 28.00 -14.72
N PHE A 339 12.61 26.73 -14.50
CA PHE A 339 11.26 26.21 -14.41
C PHE A 339 10.96 25.79 -12.98
N ASP A 340 9.90 26.35 -12.43
CA ASP A 340 9.45 26.10 -11.07
C ASP A 340 8.37 25.00 -11.08
N PHE A 341 8.58 23.98 -10.26
CA PHE A 341 7.65 22.89 -10.01
C PHE A 341 7.29 22.89 -8.53
N GLU A 342 6.02 23.12 -8.20
CA GLU A 342 5.48 23.12 -6.85
C GLU A 342 4.64 21.86 -6.62
N GLY A 343 5.02 21.07 -5.61
CA GLY A 343 4.28 19.88 -5.19
C GLY A 343 5.15 18.63 -5.11
N ALA A 344 4.70 17.52 -5.70
CA ALA A 344 5.41 16.25 -5.64
C ALA A 344 5.53 15.57 -7.01
N LEU A 345 6.69 14.95 -7.27
CA LEU A 345 7.02 14.29 -8.52
C LEU A 345 7.62 12.90 -8.25
N SER A 346 7.01 11.86 -8.80
CA SER A 346 7.49 10.49 -8.75
C SER A 346 7.48 9.87 -10.15
N VAL A 347 8.65 9.68 -10.75
CA VAL A 347 8.80 9.21 -12.14
C VAL A 347 10.04 8.35 -12.33
N GLU A 348 10.11 7.58 -13.43
CA GLU A 348 11.31 6.80 -13.74
C GLU A 348 12.50 7.71 -14.06
N SER A 349 12.30 8.72 -14.90
CA SER A 349 13.37 9.62 -15.30
C SER A 349 12.93 11.06 -15.35
N LEU A 350 13.78 11.96 -14.87
CA LEU A 350 13.64 13.41 -15.03
C LEU A 350 14.68 13.93 -16.02
N VAL A 351 14.23 14.59 -17.09
CA VAL A 351 15.09 15.30 -18.04
C VAL A 351 15.17 16.78 -17.68
N LEU A 352 16.36 17.26 -17.34
CA LEU A 352 16.62 18.68 -17.09
C LEU A 352 16.86 19.43 -18.40
N SER A 353 15.79 19.65 -19.16
CA SER A 353 15.82 20.40 -20.44
C SER A 353 16.09 21.91 -20.29
N ARG A 354 16.06 22.41 -19.04
CA ARG A 354 16.31 23.78 -18.59
C ARG A 354 16.68 23.76 -17.10
N PRO A 355 17.18 24.85 -16.49
CA PRO A 355 17.35 24.90 -15.03
C PRO A 355 16.03 24.59 -14.32
N PHE A 356 16.05 23.68 -13.34
CA PHE A 356 14.84 23.14 -12.72
C PHE A 356 14.85 23.44 -11.22
N ARG A 357 13.78 24.06 -10.74
CA ARG A 357 13.55 24.36 -9.32
C ARG A 357 12.36 23.56 -8.84
N PHE A 358 12.59 22.71 -7.87
CA PHE A 358 11.60 21.85 -7.29
C PHE A 358 11.28 22.33 -5.88
N HIS A 359 10.04 22.70 -5.65
CA HIS A 359 9.50 23.20 -4.40
C HIS A 359 8.58 22.15 -3.81
N PHE A 360 9.07 21.38 -2.85
CA PHE A 360 8.27 20.33 -2.22
C PHE A 360 7.19 20.96 -1.34
N ASP A 361 5.93 20.63 -1.59
CA ASP A 361 4.84 20.97 -0.67
C ASP A 361 4.75 19.91 0.44
N GLU A 362 5.29 20.23 1.60
CA GLU A 362 5.35 19.33 2.75
C GLU A 362 3.97 18.98 3.31
N SER A 363 2.91 19.74 2.98
CA SER A 363 1.54 19.37 3.34
C SER A 363 1.14 18.02 2.70
N LEU A 364 1.80 17.62 1.61
CA LEU A 364 1.59 16.32 0.96
C LEU A 364 2.04 15.12 1.81
N THR A 365 2.83 15.34 2.86
CA THR A 365 3.21 14.32 3.85
C THR A 365 2.13 14.09 4.91
N GLN A 366 1.16 15.00 5.03
CA GLN A 366 0.10 14.91 6.04
C GLN A 366 -0.92 13.82 5.68
N PRO A 367 -1.60 13.21 6.69
CA PRO A 367 -2.58 12.13 6.47
C PRO A 367 -3.79 12.48 5.59
N SER A 368 -4.04 13.77 5.35
CA SER A 368 -5.10 14.30 4.47
C SER A 368 -4.75 14.26 2.97
N SER A 369 -3.51 13.95 2.62
CA SER A 369 -2.98 14.01 1.26
C SER A 369 -3.23 12.73 0.46
N PRO A 370 -3.03 12.73 -0.88
CA PRO A 370 -3.18 11.53 -1.71
C PRO A 370 -2.39 10.35 -1.13
N ARG A 371 -2.97 9.15 -1.15
CA ARG A 371 -2.51 7.99 -0.37
C ARG A 371 -1.84 6.94 -1.26
N ARG A 372 -0.74 6.35 -0.81
CA ARG A 372 -0.12 5.17 -1.46
C ARG A 372 -0.89 3.91 -1.12
N SER A 373 -1.12 3.71 0.18
CA SER A 373 -1.55 2.45 0.77
C SER A 373 -1.67 2.63 2.30
N PHE A 374 -2.44 1.76 2.95
CA PHE A 374 -2.36 1.54 4.39
C PHE A 374 -1.14 0.69 4.73
N VAL A 375 -0.35 1.17 5.69
CA VAL A 375 0.83 0.47 6.21
C VAL A 375 0.64 0.16 7.69
N VAL A 376 1.30 -0.89 8.15
CA VAL A 376 1.30 -1.27 9.56
C VAL A 376 2.03 -0.21 10.39
N SER A 377 1.38 0.32 11.42
CA SER A 377 1.97 1.25 12.39
C SER A 377 2.34 0.58 13.71
N SER A 378 1.62 -0.48 14.10
CA SER A 378 2.01 -1.32 15.24
C SER A 378 1.42 -2.71 15.11
N TRP A 379 2.13 -3.69 15.67
CA TRP A 379 1.72 -5.09 15.75
C TRP A 379 1.65 -5.52 17.22
N GLY A 380 0.59 -6.22 17.59
CA GLY A 380 0.41 -6.77 18.92
C GLY A 380 -0.30 -8.12 18.86
N GLU A 381 0.08 -9.00 19.77
CA GLU A 381 -0.49 -10.33 19.92
C GLU A 381 -1.33 -10.38 21.20
N HIS A 382 -2.47 -11.08 21.15
CA HIS A 382 -3.43 -11.12 22.26
C HIS A 382 -3.90 -12.52 22.64
#